data_AF-A0A6M3LQN0-F1
#
_entry.id   AF-A0A6M3LQN0-F1
#
_cell.length_a   1.000
_cell.length_b   1.000
_cell.length_c   1.000
_cell.angle_alpha   90.00
_cell.angle_beta   90.00
_cell.angle_gamma   90.00
#
_symmetry.space_group_name_H-M   'P 1'
#
loop_
_entity.id
_entity.type
_entity.pdbx_description
1 polymer ?
#
loop_
_entity_poly.entity_id
_entity_poly.type
_entity_poly.pdbx_seq_one_letter_code
_entity_poly.pdbx_strand_id
1 'polypeptide(L)' 'MPIRELESISAASSPEQVKAAVSSCIATEVKRGTPQEQAVAMCIQMIKEKTGGGGEQPPAPGGQI' A
#
# COMPACT_ATOMS: atom_id res chain seq x y z
N MET A 1 8.40 14.57 3.93
CA MET A 1 7.05 14.95 4.37
C MET A 1 6.31 13.66 4.72
N PRO A 2 5.47 13.63 5.77
CA PRO A 2 4.63 12.47 6.02
C PRO A 2 3.72 12.25 4.80
N ILE A 3 3.62 11.00 4.36
CA ILE A 3 2.92 10.64 3.14
C ILE A 3 1.43 10.64 3.49
N ARG A 4 0.76 11.78 3.26
CA ARG A 4 -0.70 11.92 3.48
C ARG A 4 -1.51 10.79 2.83
N GLU A 5 -1.01 10.22 1.74
CA GLU A 5 -1.64 9.07 1.06
C GLU A 5 -1.65 7.79 1.91
N LEU A 6 -0.65 7.57 2.79
CA LEU A 6 -0.63 6.45 3.72
C LEU A 6 -1.57 6.65 4.93
N GLU A 7 -1.86 7.89 5.29
CA GLU A 7 -2.82 8.20 6.36
C GLU A 7 -4.26 8.00 5.91
N SER A 8 -4.55 8.18 4.62
CA SER A 8 -5.88 8.02 4.06
C SER A 8 -6.22 6.58 3.63
N ILE A 9 -5.25 5.66 3.66
CA ILE A 9 -5.49 4.26 3.28
C ILE A 9 -6.07 3.48 4.45
N SER A 10 -7.14 2.75 4.14
CA SER A 10 -7.86 1.86 5.04
C SER A 10 -8.24 0.58 4.29
N ALA A 11 -8.77 -0.42 5.00
CA ALA A 11 -9.24 -1.67 4.38
C ALA A 11 -10.27 -1.49 3.24
N ALA A 12 -10.92 -0.31 3.17
CA ALA A 12 -11.87 0.05 2.12
C ALA A 12 -11.21 0.69 0.88
N SER A 13 -9.89 0.94 0.90
CA SER A 13 -9.17 1.56 -0.22
C SER A 13 -9.05 0.60 -1.41
N SER A 14 -9.20 1.14 -2.61
CA SER A 14 -9.09 0.35 -3.84
C SER A 14 -7.65 -0.17 -4.03
N PRO A 15 -7.46 -1.34 -4.68
CA PRO A 15 -6.12 -1.90 -4.92
C PRO A 15 -5.18 -0.94 -5.67
N GLU A 16 -5.71 -0.04 -6.49
CA GLU A 16 -4.94 1.03 -7.15
C GLU A 16 -4.43 2.09 -6.18
N GLN A 17 -5.23 2.49 -5.18
CA GLN A 17 -4.83 3.42 -4.14
C GLN A 17 -3.75 2.81 -3.24
N VAL A 18 -3.90 1.53 -2.90
CA VAL A 18 -2.91 0.74 -2.16
C VAL A 18 -1.57 0.73 -2.91
N LYS A 19 -1.58 0.44 -4.21
CA LYS A 19 -0.36 0.46 -5.05
C LYS A 19 0.27 1.85 -5.13
N ALA A 20 -0.54 2.89 -5.31
CA ALA A 20 -0.06 4.27 -5.36
C ALA A 20 0.67 4.67 -4.07
N ALA A 21 0.11 4.34 -2.91
CA ALA A 21 0.77 4.65 -1.65
C ALA A 21 1.97 3.76 -1.33
N VAL A 22 1.97 2.48 -1.73
CA VAL A 22 3.20 1.65 -1.67
C VAL A 22 4.31 2.34 -2.47
N SER A 23 4.01 2.78 -3.69
CA SER A 23 4.96 3.47 -4.56
C SER A 23 5.46 4.79 -3.94
N SER A 24 4.55 5.60 -3.41
CA SER A 24 4.85 6.87 -2.74
C SER A 24 5.72 6.67 -1.48
N CYS A 25 5.45 5.60 -0.73
CA CYS A 25 6.24 5.15 0.43
C CYS A 25 7.66 4.74 0.03
N ILE A 26 7.79 3.87 -0.96
CA ILE A 26 9.10 3.42 -1.45
C ILE A 26 9.92 4.61 -1.94
N ALA A 27 9.32 5.50 -2.74
CA ALA A 27 10.00 6.66 -3.27
C ALA A 27 10.52 7.60 -2.16
N THR A 28 9.79 7.70 -1.05
CA THR A 28 10.19 8.52 0.10
C THR A 28 11.34 7.88 0.88
N GLU A 29 11.25 6.58 1.13
CA GLU A 29 12.29 5.83 1.86
C GLU A 29 13.58 5.73 1.06
N VAL A 30 13.50 5.50 -0.26
CA VAL A 30 14.66 5.53 -1.15
C VAL A 30 15.31 6.92 -1.17
N LYS A 31 14.52 8.00 -1.23
CA LYS A 31 15.04 9.38 -1.12
C LYS A 31 15.70 9.66 0.23
N ARG A 32 15.35 8.91 1.28
CA ARG A 32 15.97 8.99 2.62
C ARG A 32 17.24 8.16 2.76
N GLY A 33 17.61 7.39 1.74
CA GLY A 33 18.80 6.54 1.73
C GLY A 33 18.52 5.08 2.13
N THR A 34 17.26 4.70 2.31
CA THR A 34 16.88 3.29 2.52
C THR A 34 17.05 2.53 1.20
N PRO A 35 17.70 1.35 1.18
CA PRO A 35 17.80 0.51 -0.01
C PRO A 35 16.41 0.19 -0.57
N GLN A 36 16.27 0.17 -1.89
CA GLN A 36 14.97 -0.03 -2.54
C GLN A 36 14.29 -1.33 -2.09
N GLU A 37 15.03 -2.43 -1.98
CA GLU A 37 14.50 -3.72 -1.52
C GLU A 37 13.94 -3.65 -0.08
N GLN A 38 14.66 -2.96 0.81
CA GLN A 38 14.24 -2.77 2.19
C GLN A 38 13.04 -1.83 2.29
N ALA A 39 13.03 -0.75 1.52
CA ALA A 39 11.92 0.19 1.42
C ALA A 39 10.64 -0.50 0.91
N VAL A 40 10.75 -1.36 -0.11
CA VAL A 40 9.64 -2.15 -0.65
C VAL A 40 9.04 -3.05 0.43
N ALA A 41 9.87 -3.84 1.12
CA ALA A 41 9.40 -4.74 2.17
C ALA A 41 8.70 -3.97 3.31
N MET A 42 9.32 -2.88 3.78
CA MET A 42 8.78 -2.06 4.87
C MET A 42 7.44 -1.42 4.49
N CYS A 43 7.35 -0.81 3.31
CA CYS A 43 6.14 -0.12 2.85
C CYS A 43 4.97 -1.09 2.57
N ILE A 44 5.26 -2.26 1.99
CA ILE A 44 4.23 -3.30 1.77
C ILE A 44 3.71 -3.80 3.11
N GLN A 45 4.58 -4.05 4.09
CA GLN A 45 4.19 -4.56 5.39
C GLN A 45 3.34 -3.55 6.17
N MET A 46 3.76 -2.28 6.20
CA MET A 46 3.01 -1.20 6.82
C MET A 46 1.61 -1.02 6.23
N ILE A 47 1.50 -1.13 4.90
CA ILE A 47 0.21 -1.03 4.22
C ILE A 47 -0.66 -2.25 4.51
N LYS A 48 -0.10 -3.46 4.51
CA LYS A 48 -0.83 -4.69 4.88
C LYS A 48 -1.41 -4.59 6.29
N GLU A 49 -0.65 -4.06 7.25
CA GLU A 49 -1.11 -3.83 8.62
C GLU A 49 -2.26 -2.80 8.66
N LYS A 50 -2.18 -1.74 7.86
CA LYS A 50 -3.20 -0.68 7.79
C LYS A 50 -4.49 -1.09 7.05
N THR A 51 -4.39 -1.89 6.00
CA THR A 51 -5.56 -2.40 5.26
C THR A 51 -6.15 -3.65 5.88
N GLY A 52 -5.62 -4.13 7.02
CA GLY A 52 -6.10 -5.32 7.71
C GLY A 52 -5.87 -6.62 6.91
N GLY A 53 -4.95 -6.59 5.96
CA GLY A 53 -4.82 -7.58 4.90
C GLY A 53 -3.80 -8.67 5.19
N GLY A 54 -4.23 -9.71 5.92
CA GLY A 54 -3.96 -11.10 5.52
C GLY A 54 -4.80 -11.50 4.28
N GLY A 55 -4.90 -10.62 3.28
CA GLY A 55 -5.90 -10.67 2.23
C GLY A 55 -5.34 -11.17 0.90
N GLU A 56 -5.35 -12.48 0.72
CA GLU A 56 -6.04 -13.03 -0.44
C GLU A 56 -7.47 -12.50 -0.41
N GLN A 57 -7.79 -11.58 -1.32
CA GLN A 57 -9.09 -11.61 -1.96
C GLN A 57 -8.91 -11.04 -3.37
N PRO A 58 -8.70 -11.88 -4.40
CA PRO A 58 -8.99 -11.46 -5.76
C PRO A 58 -10.42 -10.86 -5.79
N PRO A 59 -10.68 -9.83 -6.60
CA PRO A 59 -11.99 -9.21 -6.67
C PRO A 59 -13.03 -10.30 -6.88
N ALA A 60 -13.98 -10.44 -5.95
CA ALA A 60 -15.15 -11.28 -6.16
C ALA A 60 -15.81 -10.79 -7.47
N PRO A 61 -15.94 -11.62 -8.51
CA PRO A 61 -16.73 -11.26 -9.67
C PRO A 61 -18.21 -11.34 -9.26
N GLY A 62 -18.69 -10.29 -8.61
CA GLY A 62 -20.10 -10.11 -8.30
C GLY A 62 -20.80 -9.40 -9.46
N GLY A 63 -21.46 -10.20 -10.30
CA GLY A 63 -22.73 -9.90 -10.97
C GLY A 63 -22.86 -8.61 -11.78
N GLN A 64 -22.89 -8.74 -13.10
CA GLN A 64 -23.75 -7.91 -13.95
C GLN A 64 -24.47 -8.79 -14.97
N ILE A 65 -25.81 -8.67 -14.95
CA ILE A 65 -26.88 -9.09 -15.87
C ILE A 65 -27.14 -10.60 -16.11
#